data_AF-A0A8I5NS35-F1
#
_entry.id   AF-A0A8I5NS35-F1
#
_cell.length_a   1.000
_cell.length_b   1.000
_cell.length_c   1.000
_cell.angle_alpha   90.00
_cell.angle_beta   90.00
_cell.angle_gamma   90.00
#
_symmetry.space_group_name_H-M   'P 1'
#
loop_
_entity.id
_entity.type
_entity.pdbx_description
1 polymer ?
#
loop_
_entity_poly.entity_id
_entity_poly.type
_entity_poly.pdbx_seq_one_letter_code
_entity_poly.pdbx_strand_id
1 'polypeptide(L)'
;MHVDLGAVISLLLWGRQLFALYSGNDVTDIPDDSFLKPPMIANGYVEHLVRYQCKNYYRLRTEGDGVYTLNNEKQWTNKAVGDKLPECEAGGC
;
A
#
# COMPACT_ATOMS: atom_id res chain seq x y z
N MET A 1 -37.58 27.25 21.99
CA MET A 1 -36.65 26.14 21.71
C MET A 1 -35.23 26.70 21.81
N HIS A 2 -34.57 26.52 22.94
CA HIS A 2 -33.18 26.94 23.14
C HIS A 2 -32.29 25.77 22.75
N VAL A 3 -31.53 25.90 21.66
CA VAL A 3 -30.48 24.93 21.33
C VAL A 3 -29.28 25.29 22.20
N ASP A 4 -29.01 24.47 23.21
CA ASP A 4 -27.89 24.68 24.12
C ASP A 4 -26.58 24.43 23.37
N LEU A 5 -25.75 25.47 23.27
CA LEU A 5 -24.48 25.42 22.53
C LEU A 5 -23.53 24.36 23.12
N GLY A 6 -23.63 24.06 24.40
CA GLY A 6 -22.85 23.01 25.07
C GLY A 6 -23.22 21.60 24.59
N ALA A 7 -24.50 21.35 24.29
CA ALA A 7 -24.95 20.09 23.73
C ALA A 7 -24.41 19.86 22.31
N VAL A 8 -24.35 20.91 21.49
CA VAL A 8 -23.80 20.85 20.12
C VAL A 8 -22.30 20.59 20.14
N ILE A 9 -21.56 21.25 21.04
CA ILE A 9 -20.11 21.06 21.20
C ILE A 9 -19.82 19.62 21.67
N SER A 10 -20.63 19.08 22.59
CA SER A 10 -20.48 17.71 23.08
C SER A 10 -20.72 16.67 21.97
N LEU A 11 -21.70 16.88 21.10
CA LEU A 11 -21.98 16.01 19.94
C LEU A 11 -20.82 16.02 18.92
N LEU A 12 -20.25 17.20 18.64
CA LEU A 12 -19.13 17.35 17.71
C LEU A 12 -17.85 16.69 18.23
N LEU A 13 -17.61 16.75 19.54
CA LEU A 13 -16.45 16.12 20.17
C LEU A 13 -16.56 14.58 20.19
N TRP A 14 -17.76 14.03 20.41
CA TRP A 14 -17.99 12.59 20.36
C TRP A 14 -17.93 12.04 18.92
N GLY A 15 -18.35 12.83 17.93
CA GLY A 15 -18.27 12.45 16.51
C GLY A 15 -16.83 12.32 15.98
N ARG A 16 -15.83 12.93 16.63
CA ARG A 16 -14.41 12.82 16.22
C ARG A 16 -13.76 11.48 16.56
N GLN A 17 -14.29 10.71 17.50
CA GLN A 17 -13.73 9.40 17.86
C GLN A 17 -14.06 8.33 16.80
N LEU A 18 -15.13 8.52 16.02
CA LEU A 18 -15.59 7.54 15.04
C LEU A 18 -14.72 7.48 13.77
N PHE A 19 -13.95 8.54 13.46
CA PHE A 19 -13.12 8.60 12.26
C PHE A 19 -11.73 7.95 12.41
N ALA A 20 -11.31 7.60 13.63
CA ALA A 20 -10.02 6.94 13.87
C ALA A 20 -10.06 5.41 13.64
N LEU A 21 -11.25 4.81 13.53
CA LEU A 21 -11.44 3.37 13.38
C LEU A 21 -11.34 2.87 11.93
N TYR A 22 -11.33 3.76 10.93
CA TYR A 22 -11.20 3.38 9.51
C TYR A 22 -9.82 3.71 8.92
N SER A 23 -8.85 4.12 9.73
CA SER A 23 -7.44 4.00 9.35
C SER A 23 -6.98 2.58 9.71
N GLY A 24 -7.67 1.58 9.16
CA GLY A 24 -7.20 0.21 9.15
C GLY A 24 -5.94 0.16 8.30
N ASN A 25 -4.80 0.47 8.92
CA ASN A 25 -3.53 -0.06 8.51
C ASN A 25 -3.60 -1.56 8.81
N ASP A 26 -4.36 -2.27 7.97
CA ASP A 26 -4.35 -3.73 7.90
C ASP A 26 -3.02 -4.09 7.25
N VAL A 27 -1.94 -3.85 7.98
CA VAL A 27 -0.76 -4.69 7.88
C VAL A 27 -1.25 -6.01 8.45
N THR A 28 -1.93 -6.78 7.60
CA THR A 28 -1.97 -8.21 7.75
C THR A 28 -0.52 -8.60 8.02
N ASP A 29 -0.26 -9.09 9.23
CA ASP A 29 0.90 -9.90 9.56
C ASP A 29 0.87 -11.06 8.56
N ILE A 30 1.43 -10.83 7.37
CA ILE A 30 1.71 -11.87 6.42
C ILE A 30 2.73 -12.73 7.15
N PRO A 31 2.45 -14.02 7.41
CA PRO A 31 3.44 -14.87 8.02
C PRO A 31 4.73 -14.75 7.21
N ASP A 32 5.83 -14.44 7.90
CA ASP A 32 7.21 -14.29 7.41
C ASP A 32 7.71 -15.54 6.63
N ASP A 33 6.87 -16.57 6.54
CA ASP A 33 7.05 -17.86 5.86
C ASP A 33 6.78 -17.82 4.34
N SER A 34 6.25 -16.72 3.80
CA SER A 34 5.75 -16.68 2.41
C SER A 34 6.80 -16.46 1.31
N PHE A 35 8.08 -16.21 1.67
CA PHE A 35 9.15 -16.03 0.68
C PHE A 35 10.13 -17.20 0.70
N LEU A 36 9.83 -18.24 -0.09
CA LEU A 36 10.78 -19.33 -0.32
C LEU A 36 12.06 -18.76 -0.94
N LYS A 37 13.16 -18.80 -0.19
CA LYS A 37 14.47 -18.34 -0.67
C LYS A 37 14.87 -19.17 -1.90
N PRO A 38 15.17 -18.53 -3.04
CA PRO A 38 15.56 -19.27 -4.23
C PRO A 38 16.89 -20.01 -4.01
N PRO A 39 17.11 -21.16 -4.67
CA PRO A 39 18.35 -21.90 -4.57
C PRO A 39 19.52 -21.05 -5.06
N MET A 40 20.61 -21.02 -4.28
CA MET A 40 21.84 -20.34 -4.68
C MET A 40 22.61 -21.20 -5.69
N ILE A 41 23.17 -20.56 -6.71
CA ILE A 41 24.01 -21.18 -7.73
C ILE A 41 25.46 -20.74 -7.56
N ALA A 42 26.42 -21.62 -7.90
CA ALA A 42 27.83 -21.30 -7.82
C ALA A 42 28.18 -20.12 -8.74
N ASN A 43 28.89 -19.11 -8.22
CA ASN A 43 29.27 -17.87 -8.91
C ASN A 43 28.10 -17.03 -9.45
N GLY A 44 26.86 -17.25 -8.98
CA GLY A 44 25.71 -16.44 -9.35
C GLY A 44 25.20 -15.57 -8.20
N TYR A 45 24.32 -14.64 -8.55
CA TYR A 45 23.60 -13.79 -7.61
C TYR A 45 22.08 -13.86 -7.90
N VAL A 46 21.29 -13.47 -6.90
CA VAL A 46 19.83 -13.40 -7.01
C VAL A 46 19.44 -11.93 -7.11
N GLU A 47 18.62 -11.60 -8.09
CA GLU A 47 17.92 -10.33 -8.16
C GLU A 47 16.46 -10.55 -7.71
N HIS A 48 15.99 -9.73 -6.78
CA HIS A 48 14.61 -9.80 -6.31
C HIS A 48 13.77 -8.79 -7.08
N LEU A 49 12.70 -9.28 -7.73
CA LEU A 49 11.73 -8.46 -8.44
C LEU A 49 10.32 -8.71 -7.91
N VAL A 50 9.53 -7.65 -7.84
CA VAL A 50 8.09 -7.70 -7.58
C VAL A 50 7.34 -7.03 -8.71
N ARG A 51 6.16 -7.55 -9.05
CA ARG A 51 5.27 -6.94 -10.04
C ARG A 51 3.97 -6.55 -9.36
N TYR A 52 3.69 -5.26 -9.32
CA TYR A 52 2.40 -4.77 -8.86
C TYR A 52 1.31 -5.16 -9.84
N GLN A 53 0.24 -5.71 -9.29
CA GLN A 53 -0.98 -6.03 -10.01
C GLN A 53 -2.16 -5.53 -9.17
N CYS A 54 -3.19 -5.03 -9.84
CA CYS A 54 -4.40 -4.61 -9.19
C CYS A 54 -5.40 -5.76 -9.07
N LYS A 55 -6.31 -5.65 -8.10
CA LYS A 55 -7.45 -6.55 -7.97
C LYS A 55 -8.38 -6.43 -9.19
N ASN A 56 -9.28 -7.39 -9.33
CA ASN A 56 -10.34 -7.35 -10.36
C ASN A 56 -11.08 -6.00 -10.31
N TYR A 57 -11.44 -5.49 -11.49
CA TYR A 57 -12.11 -4.19 -11.68
C TYR A 57 -11.25 -2.95 -11.40
N TYR A 58 -9.95 -3.11 -11.13
CA TYR A 58 -9.01 -2.00 -11.02
C TYR A 58 -7.92 -2.09 -12.09
N ARG A 59 -7.47 -0.92 -12.54
CA ARG A 59 -6.36 -0.78 -13.49
C ARG A 59 -5.15 -0.19 -12.77
N LEU A 60 -3.98 -0.73 -13.08
CA LEU A 60 -2.72 -0.21 -12.56
C LEU A 60 -2.39 1.11 -13.27
N ARG A 61 -2.24 2.18 -12.48
CA ARG A 61 -1.84 3.51 -12.93
C ARG A 61 -0.40 3.78 -12.51
N THR A 62 0.47 3.86 -13.49
CA THR A 62 1.89 4.23 -13.32
C THR A 62 2.48 4.64 -14.67
N GLU A 63 3.53 5.45 -14.64
CA GLU A 63 4.33 5.77 -15.82
C GLU A 63 5.39 4.68 -16.10
N GLY A 64 5.62 3.79 -15.14
CA GLY A 64 6.52 2.63 -15.28
C GLY A 64 5.81 1.36 -15.73
N ASP A 65 6.54 0.24 -15.72
CA ASP A 65 6.06 -1.10 -16.12
C ASP A 65 5.44 -1.90 -14.94
N GLY A 66 5.36 -1.29 -13.76
CA GLY A 66 4.87 -1.92 -12.53
C GLY A 66 5.84 -2.93 -11.89
N VAL A 67 7.06 -3.08 -12.42
CA VAL A 67 8.09 -3.99 -11.87
C VAL A 67 9.06 -3.21 -11.01
N TYR A 68 9.29 -3.66 -9.79
CA TYR A 68 10.24 -3.06 -8.87
C TYR A 68 11.33 -4.07 -8.52
N THR A 69 12.57 -3.60 -8.52
CA THR A 69 13.76 -4.40 -8.18
C THR A 69 14.31 -3.95 -6.85
N LEU A 70 14.73 -4.88 -6.00
CA LEU A 70 15.41 -4.58 -4.75
C LEU A 70 16.86 -4.17 -5.04
N ASN A 71 17.21 -2.92 -4.74
CA ASN A 71 18.57 -2.41 -4.92
C ASN A 71 19.50 -2.80 -3.75
N ASN A 72 20.79 -2.47 -3.87
CA ASN A 72 21.80 -2.73 -2.83
C ASN A 72 21.56 -1.94 -1.53
N GLU A 73 20.80 -0.84 -1.61
CA GLU A 73 20.39 0.00 -0.47
C GLU A 73 19.12 -0.53 0.22
N LYS A 74 18.64 -1.72 -0.20
CA LYS A 74 17.42 -2.37 0.30
C LYS A 74 16.15 -1.58 0.01
N GLN A 75 16.11 -0.85 -1.11
CA GLN A 75 14.94 -0.12 -1.58
C GLN A 75 14.37 -0.76 -2.85
N TRP A 76 13.04 -0.75 -2.96
CA TRP A 76 12.33 -1.18 -4.16
C TRP A 76 12.25 -0.03 -5.14
N THR A 77 12.79 -0.22 -6.34
CA THR A 77 12.82 0.84 -7.36
C THR A 77 12.37 0.33 -8.72
N ASN A 78 11.64 1.18 -9.44
CA ASN A 78 11.26 1.01 -10.82
C ASN A 78 12.19 1.84 -11.71
N LYS A 79 12.56 1.31 -12.88
CA LYS A 79 13.51 1.97 -13.79
C LYS A 79 13.01 3.32 -14.34
N ALA A 80 11.69 3.52 -14.42
CA ALA A 80 11.09 4.74 -14.96
C ALA A 80 10.71 5.75 -13.88
N VAL A 81 10.18 5.27 -12.75
CA VAL A 81 9.57 6.15 -11.72
C VAL A 81 10.32 6.17 -10.38
N GLY A 82 11.46 5.49 -10.30
CA GLY A 82 12.25 5.45 -9.06
C GLY A 82 11.52 4.70 -7.95
N ASP A 83 11.45 5.30 -6.78
CA ASP A 83 10.78 4.76 -5.58
C ASP A 83 9.26 5.03 -5.55
N LYS A 84 8.74 5.86 -6.46
CA LYS A 84 7.30 6.15 -6.54
C LYS A 84 6.51 4.88 -6.85
N LEU A 85 5.57 4.53 -5.99
CA LEU A 85 4.69 3.37 -6.14
C LEU A 85 3.55 3.61 -7.16
N PRO A 86 3.02 2.55 -7.78
CA PRO A 86 1.85 2.66 -8.65
C PRO A 86 0.56 2.77 -7.83
N GLU A 87 -0.51 3.25 -8.46
CA GLU A 87 -1.85 3.30 -7.87
C GLU A 87 -2.79 2.34 -8.61
N CYS A 88 -3.86 1.89 -7.94
CA CYS A 88 -4.92 1.11 -8.58
C CYS A 88 -6.17 1.99 -8.72
N GLU A 89 -6.50 2.39 -9.95
CA GLU A 89 -7.70 3.17 -10.25
C GLU A 89 -8.87 2.23 -10.57
N ALA A 90 -10.08 2.54 -10.10
CA ALA A 90 -11.26 1.76 -10.48
C ALA A 90 -11.44 1.84 -12.00
N GLY A 91 -11.56 0.69 -12.65
CA GLY A 91 -11.88 0.61 -14.07
C GLY A 91 -13.26 1.20 -14.27
N GLY A 92 -13.32 2.45 -14.76
CA GLY A 92 -14.59 3.06 -15.15
C GLY A 92 -15.27 2.17 -16.19
N CYS A 93 -16.50 1.77 -15.89
CA CYS A 93 -17.39 1.07 -16.81
C CYS A 93 -17.74 1.94 -18.02
#